data_AF-A0A3D3EYA2-F1
#
_entry.id   AF-A0A3D3EYA2-F1
#
_cell.length_a   1.000
_cell.length_b   1.000
_cell.length_c   1.000
_cell.angle_alpha   90.00
_cell.angle_beta   90.00
_cell.angle_gamma   90.00
#
_symmetry.space_group_name_H-M   'P 1'
#
loop_
_entity.id
_entity.type
_entity.pdbx_description
1 polymer ?
#
loop_
_entity_poly.entity_id
_entity_poly.type
_entity_poly.pdbx_seq_one_letter_code
_entity_poly.pdbx_strand_id
1 'polypeptide(L)' 'QSTIHHIAEIAGLIHQYGWAEANAGNLSIDVTDMVTQRMDTRLKWFIVSQSGSRYRQTALAPYDNLMLISCSNKKDNY' A
#
# COMPACT_ATOMS: atom_id res chain seq x y z
N GLN A 1 -12.42 -11.58 2.41
CA GLN A 1 -12.53 -10.12 2.17
C GLN A 1 -11.33 -9.68 1.32
N SER A 2 -11.48 -8.68 0.44
CA SER A 2 -10.36 -8.17 -0.38
C SER A 2 -9.33 -7.44 0.49
N THR A 3 -8.04 -7.65 0.23
CA THR A 3 -6.93 -6.95 0.91
C THR A 3 -7.10 -5.44 0.90
N ILE A 4 -7.61 -4.88 -0.20
CA ILE A 4 -7.86 -3.44 -0.33
C ILE A 4 -8.92 -2.95 0.66
N HIS A 5 -9.97 -3.74 0.91
CA HIS A 5 -10.99 -3.37 1.89
C HIS A 5 -10.44 -3.37 3.32
N HIS A 6 -9.57 -4.32 3.65
CA HIS A 6 -8.90 -4.35 4.95
C HIS A 6 -7.97 -3.14 5.12
N ILE A 7 -7.24 -2.74 4.07
CA ILE A 7 -6.42 -1.52 4.10
C ILE A 7 -7.28 -0.28 4.34
N ALA A 8 -8.43 -0.17 3.66
CA ALA A 8 -9.34 0.96 3.84
C ALA A 8 -9.90 1.04 5.27
N GLU A 9 -10.26 -0.10 5.86
CA GLU A 9 -10.72 -0.18 7.25
C GLU A 9 -9.64 0.29 8.24
N ILE A 10 -8.42 -0.26 8.13
CA ILE A 10 -7.29 0.13 8.99
C ILE A 10 -6.96 1.61 8.81
N ALA A 11 -6.97 2.12 7.58
CA ALA A 11 -6.76 3.53 7.31
C ALA A 11 -7.82 4.42 7.99
N GLY A 12 -9.08 3.96 8.01
CA GLY A 12 -10.16 4.60 8.75
C GLY A 12 -9.87 4.67 10.24
N LEU A 13 -9.42 3.56 10.84
CA LEU A 13 -9.07 3.50 12.27
C LEU A 13 -7.88 4.41 12.61
N ILE A 14 -6.80 4.39 11.82
CA ILE A 14 -5.63 5.26 12.01
C ILE A 14 -6.04 6.73 12.03
N HIS A 15 -6.92 7.12 11.10
CA HIS A 15 -7.43 8.48 11.05
C HIS A 15 -8.33 8.82 12.25
N GLN A 16 -9.28 7.94 12.59
CA GLN A 16 -10.23 8.16 13.69
C GLN A 16 -9.55 8.30 15.05
N TYR A 17 -8.49 7.54 15.28
CA TYR A 17 -7.70 7.64 16.52
C TYR A 17 -6.69 8.80 16.53
N GLY A 18 -6.60 9.59 15.45
CA GLY A 18 -5.67 10.72 15.38
C GLY A 18 -4.21 10.31 15.32
N TRP A 19 -3.90 9.06 14.93
CA TRP A 19 -2.51 8.56 14.86
C TRP A 19 -1.74 9.13 13.66
N ALA A 20 -2.44 9.72 12.71
CA ALA A 20 -1.87 10.32 11.53
C ALA A 20 -2.63 11.61 11.14
N GLU A 21 -1.94 12.74 11.24
CA GLU A 21 -2.46 14.05 10.82
C GLU A 21 -2.08 14.37 9.38
N ALA A 22 -2.99 15.03 8.65
CA ALA A 22 -2.79 15.40 7.25
C ALA A 22 -2.30 14.20 6.39
N ASN A 23 -1.09 14.27 5.83
CA ASN A 23 -0.42 13.23 5.04
C ASN A 23 0.73 12.55 5.80
N ALA A 24 0.80 12.72 7.12
CA ALA A 24 1.80 12.05 7.94
C ALA A 24 1.49 10.55 8.04
N GLY A 25 2.53 9.73 7.89
CA GLY A 25 2.44 8.27 7.98
C GLY A 25 2.14 7.59 6.64
N ASN A 26 2.82 6.47 6.40
CA ASN A 26 2.80 5.72 5.15
C ASN A 26 2.51 4.24 5.43
N LEU A 27 2.02 3.52 4.42
CA LEU A 27 1.82 2.08 4.48
C LEU A 27 2.56 1.38 3.33
N SER A 28 3.11 0.20 3.63
CA SER A 28 3.75 -0.70 2.68
C SER A 28 3.40 -2.13 3.06
N ILE A 29 2.71 -2.85 2.18
CA ILE A 29 2.20 -4.21 2.44
C ILE A 29 2.76 -5.14 1.38
N ASP A 30 3.49 -6.17 1.81
CA ASP A 30 3.96 -7.25 0.93
C ASP A 30 2.75 -8.07 0.45
N VAL A 31 2.60 -8.15 -0.87
CA VAL A 31 1.55 -8.92 -1.54
C VAL A 31 2.15 -9.95 -2.51
N THR A 32 3.43 -10.28 -2.35
CA THR A 32 4.15 -11.22 -3.23
C THR A 32 3.44 -12.57 -3.34
N ASP A 33 2.91 -13.10 -2.23
CA ASP A 33 2.23 -14.40 -2.24
C ASP A 33 0.81 -14.34 -2.81
N MET A 34 0.29 -13.13 -3.05
CA MET A 34 -1.04 -12.89 -3.61
C MET A 34 -1.02 -12.67 -5.12
N VAL A 35 0.14 -12.36 -5.71
CA VAL A 35 0.23 -12.10 -7.15
C VAL A 35 0.10 -13.39 -7.96
N THR A 36 -0.65 -13.32 -9.06
CA THR A 36 -0.91 -14.48 -9.91
C THR A 36 0.26 -14.78 -10.84
N GLN A 37 0.25 -15.97 -11.48
CA GLN A 37 1.23 -16.35 -12.51
C GLN A 37 1.32 -15.38 -13.71
N ARG A 38 0.38 -14.43 -13.85
CA ARG A 38 0.44 -13.38 -14.87
C ARG A 38 1.45 -12.27 -14.53
N MET A 39 1.94 -12.21 -13.30
CA MET A 39 2.98 -11.27 -12.86
C MET A 39 4.33 -11.98 -12.74
N ASP A 40 5.42 -11.22 -12.81
CA ASP A 40 6.77 -11.79 -12.63
C ASP A 40 6.94 -12.22 -11.17
N THR A 41 6.94 -13.53 -10.95
CA THR A 41 7.06 -14.17 -9.63
C THR A 41 8.46 -14.08 -9.03
N ARG A 42 9.46 -13.59 -9.78
CA ARG A 42 10.82 -13.35 -9.29
C ARG A 42 10.95 -12.00 -8.58
N LEU A 43 9.99 -11.11 -8.78
CA LEU A 43 9.94 -9.79 -8.15
C LEU A 43 9.19 -9.87 -6.82
N LYS A 44 9.54 -8.96 -5.91
CA LYS A 44 8.73 -8.70 -4.71
C LYS A 44 7.67 -7.67 -5.04
N TRP A 45 6.45 -7.90 -4.61
CA TRP A 45 5.32 -7.02 -4.92
C TRP A 45 4.77 -6.38 -3.65
N PHE A 46 4.56 -5.07 -3.70
CA PHE A 46 4.07 -4.31 -2.57
C PHE A 46 2.92 -3.40 -2.97
N ILE A 47 1.93 -3.28 -2.10
CA ILE A 47 0.96 -2.18 -2.14
C ILE A 47 1.48 -1.09 -1.20
N VAL A 48 1.63 0.12 -1.72
CA VAL A 48 2.16 1.27 -0.98
C VAL A 48 1.22 2.48 -1.05
N SER A 49 1.26 3.34 -0.04
CA SER A 49 0.63 4.67 -0.12
C SER A 49 1.39 5.57 -1.09
N GLN A 50 0.66 6.25 -1.98
CA GLN A 50 1.24 7.28 -2.84
C GLN A 50 1.72 8.50 -2.03
N SER A 51 2.65 9.27 -2.60
CA SER A 51 3.13 10.50 -1.97
C SER A 51 2.00 11.52 -1.82
N GLY A 52 1.86 12.11 -0.64
CA GLY A 52 0.81 13.08 -0.33
C GLY A 52 -0.55 12.48 0.05
N SER A 53 -0.72 11.15 -0.04
CA SER A 53 -1.91 10.45 0.41
C SER A 53 -2.19 10.68 1.89
N ARG A 54 -3.46 10.67 2.26
CA ARG A 54 -3.92 10.85 3.65
C ARG A 54 -4.79 9.66 4.05
N TYR A 55 -4.63 9.13 5.26
CA TYR A 55 -5.37 7.95 5.72
C TYR A 55 -6.90 8.11 5.60
N ARG A 56 -7.46 9.30 5.87
CA ARG A 56 -8.90 9.55 5.67
C ARG A 56 -9.35 9.39 4.22
N GLN A 57 -8.48 9.74 3.26
CA GLN A 57 -8.77 9.62 1.84
C GLN A 57 -8.57 8.18 1.37
N THR A 58 -7.52 7.51 1.86
CA THR A 58 -7.30 6.08 1.64
C THR A 58 -8.47 5.23 2.14
N ALA A 59 -9.11 5.60 3.25
CA ALA A 59 -10.29 4.91 3.76
C ALA A 59 -11.52 5.02 2.85
N LEU A 60 -11.67 6.14 2.13
CA LEU A 60 -12.82 6.40 1.25
C LEU A 60 -12.58 5.94 -0.19
N ALA A 61 -11.36 6.14 -0.69
CA ALA A 61 -10.96 5.89 -2.06
C ALA A 61 -9.56 5.24 -2.09
N PRO A 62 -9.44 3.96 -1.66
CA PRO A 62 -8.13 3.31 -1.53
C PRO A 62 -7.41 3.18 -2.87
N TYR A 63 -8.12 2.91 -3.96
CA TYR A 63 -7.51 2.76 -5.29
C TYR A 63 -6.84 4.04 -5.81
N ASP A 64 -7.33 5.21 -5.39
CA ASP A 64 -6.76 6.50 -5.79
C ASP A 64 -5.52 6.87 -4.97
N ASN A 65 -5.36 6.28 -3.79
CA ASN A 65 -4.32 6.64 -2.82
C ASN A 65 -3.23 5.57 -2.65
N LEU A 66 -3.43 4.39 -3.25
CA LEU A 66 -2.53 3.25 -3.21
C LEU A 66 -1.88 3.02 -4.57
N MET A 67 -0.72 2.37 -4.56
CA MET A 67 0.01 1.99 -5.75
C MET A 67 0.57 0.58 -5.57
N LEU A 68 0.46 -0.25 -6.60
CA LEU A 68 1.15 -1.53 -6.67
C LEU A 68 2.53 -1.28 -7.29
N ILE A 69 3.58 -1.69 -6.58
CA ILE A 69 4.97 -1.61 -7.04
C ILE A 69 5.62 -2.98 -7.03
N SER A 70 6.60 -3.17 -7.92
CA SER A 70 7.48 -4.32 -7.92
C SER A 70 8.91 -3.91 -7.61
N CYS A 71 9.58 -4.63 -6.72
CA CYS A 71 10.98 -4.44 -6.39
C CYS A 71 11.79 -5.64 -6.93
N SER A 72 12.88 -5.34 -7.63
CA SER A 72 13.86 -6.36 -8.04
C SER A 72 15.00 -6.42 -7.03
N ASN A 73 15.48 -7.62 -6.72
CA ASN A 73 16.64 -7.82 -5.83
C ASN A 73 17.99 -7.57 -6.52
N LYS A 74 18.02 -6.97 -7.72
CA LYS A 74 19.29 -6.57 -8.32
C LYS A 74 19.91 -5.49 -7.44
N LYS A 75 21.05 -5.82 -6.81
CA LYS A 75 21.96 -4.80 -6.29
C LYS A 75 22.45 -4.02 -7.49
N ASP A 76 21.95 -2.80 -7.66
CA ASP A 76 22.61 -1.83 -8.51
C ASP A 76 23.95 -1.53 -7.84
N ASN A 77 25.02 -2.08 -8.40
CA ASN A 77 26.39 -1.75 -8.00
C ASN A 77 26.64 -0.32 -8.47
N TYR A 78 26.39 0.65 -7.59
CA TYR A 78 26.91 2.01 -7.73
C TYR A 78 28.37 2.08 -7.27
#